data_AF-A0A349JGW5-F1
#
_entry.id   AF-A0A349JGW5-F1
#
_cell.length_a   1.000
_cell.length_b   1.000
_cell.length_c   1.000
_cell.angle_alpha   90.00
_cell.angle_beta   90.00
_cell.angle_gamma   90.00
#
_symmetry.space_group_name_H-M   'P 1'
#
loop_
_entity.id
_entity.type
_entity.pdbx_description
1 polymer ?
#
loop_
_entity_poly.entity_id
_entity_poly.type
_entity_poly.pdbx_seq_one_letter_code
_entity_poly.pdbx_strand_id
1 'polypeptide(L)'
;MSKSHTVKLTITNNTNQEMNYQSDSFDSGRLADGGSWPATIASGKSEIIECCEKDWSAVGCSGYVNYSLGDGIVTLAFSNPTIGENKLGVGVGNKQVWDCIEGHKYEPFIEEFEIGSQRYFAACQCTGGKINNASIALSVLAILPYNPNATMEFNVIQYNVFARPDKPKLLGYEGKEEHQKFLKRLHNSTMVR
;
A
#
# COMPACT_ATOMS: atom_id res chain seq x y z
N MET A 1 10.78 -28.76 -9.06
CA MET A 1 9.87 -28.31 -7.98
C MET A 1 8.87 -27.35 -8.58
N SER A 2 7.58 -27.46 -8.23
CA SER A 2 6.57 -26.46 -8.59
C SER A 2 6.72 -25.23 -7.69
N LYS A 3 6.55 -24.04 -8.25
CA LYS A 3 6.50 -22.76 -7.52
C LYS A 3 5.46 -22.86 -6.41
N SER A 4 5.86 -22.59 -5.18
CA SER A 4 5.09 -22.77 -3.96
C SER A 4 4.81 -21.47 -3.23
N HIS A 5 5.67 -20.46 -3.36
CA HIS A 5 5.46 -19.13 -2.78
C HIS A 5 5.20 -18.07 -3.87
N THR A 6 4.06 -17.39 -3.76
CA THR A 6 3.60 -16.41 -4.75
C THR A 6 3.17 -15.13 -4.05
N VAL A 7 3.48 -13.99 -4.64
CA VAL A 7 2.95 -12.68 -4.26
C VAL A 7 2.02 -12.22 -5.36
N LYS A 8 0.75 -12.00 -5.02
CA LYS A 8 -0.23 -11.36 -5.87
C LYS A 8 -0.40 -9.93 -5.37
N LEU A 9 0.27 -9.00 -6.02
CA LEU A 9 0.33 -7.59 -5.66
C LEU A 9 -0.70 -6.80 -6.47
N THR A 10 -1.73 -6.30 -5.80
CA THR A 10 -2.70 -5.36 -6.36
C THR A 10 -2.24 -3.93 -6.06
N ILE A 11 -2.02 -3.13 -7.09
CA ILE A 11 -1.64 -1.72 -6.98
C ILE A 11 -2.80 -0.88 -7.50
N THR A 12 -3.42 -0.08 -6.64
CA THR A 12 -4.48 0.85 -6.98
C THR A 12 -3.95 2.28 -6.90
N ASN A 13 -4.03 3.02 -8.00
CA ASN A 13 -3.65 4.43 -8.06
C ASN A 13 -4.89 5.32 -7.95
N ASN A 14 -5.24 5.77 -6.75
CA ASN A 14 -6.29 6.78 -6.52
C ASN A 14 -5.71 8.20 -6.38
N THR A 15 -4.48 8.43 -6.84
CA THR A 15 -3.92 9.78 -6.94
C THR A 15 -4.48 10.49 -8.19
N ASN A 16 -4.23 11.79 -8.31
CA ASN A 16 -4.57 12.57 -9.50
C ASN A 16 -3.46 12.54 -10.59
N GLN A 17 -2.47 11.66 -10.44
CA GLN A 17 -1.31 11.57 -11.32
C GLN A 17 -1.14 10.12 -11.79
N GLU A 18 -0.53 9.94 -12.95
CA GLU A 18 -0.18 8.61 -13.43
C GLU A 18 1.08 8.11 -12.71
N MET A 19 1.13 6.80 -12.48
CA MET A 19 2.33 6.13 -12.01
C MET A 19 3.02 5.49 -13.20
N ASN A 20 4.28 5.82 -13.47
CA ASN A 20 5.05 5.22 -14.57
C ASN A 20 6.19 4.36 -14.04
N TYR A 21 6.30 3.14 -14.55
CA TYR A 21 7.33 2.19 -14.12
C TYR A 21 8.73 2.76 -14.37
N GLN A 22 9.63 2.59 -13.40
CA GLN A 22 11.02 3.07 -13.48
C GLN A 22 12.01 1.91 -13.39
N SER A 23 11.89 1.09 -12.35
CA SER A 23 12.80 -0.03 -12.09
C SER A 23 12.19 -0.99 -11.08
N ASP A 24 12.75 -2.18 -10.99
CA ASP A 24 12.48 -3.14 -9.94
C ASP A 24 13.75 -3.82 -9.46
N SER A 25 13.67 -4.46 -8.30
CA SER A 25 14.73 -5.34 -7.81
C SER A 25 14.12 -6.46 -7.00
N PHE A 26 14.53 -7.69 -7.33
CA PHE A 26 14.22 -8.86 -6.54
C PHE A 26 15.41 -9.23 -5.68
N ASP A 27 15.19 -9.27 -4.37
CA ASP A 27 16.11 -9.95 -3.45
C ASP A 27 16.01 -11.47 -3.66
N SER A 28 14.78 -11.98 -3.77
CA SER A 28 14.49 -13.35 -4.19
C SER A 28 13.22 -13.43 -5.05
N GLY A 29 13.14 -14.45 -5.90
CA GLY A 29 12.02 -14.64 -6.82
C GLY A 29 12.17 -13.85 -8.12
N ARG A 30 11.05 -13.71 -8.82
CA ARG A 30 10.90 -13.01 -10.10
C ARG A 30 9.41 -12.75 -10.38
N LEU A 31 9.11 -12.02 -11.44
CA LEU A 31 7.78 -12.00 -12.03
C LEU A 31 7.36 -13.41 -12.50
N ALA A 32 6.06 -13.69 -12.43
CA ALA A 32 5.47 -14.92 -12.99
C ALA A 32 5.76 -15.05 -14.50
N ASP A 33 5.61 -16.26 -15.04
CA ASP A 33 5.92 -16.51 -16.45
C ASP A 33 5.06 -15.66 -17.38
N GLY A 34 5.70 -14.86 -18.24
CA GLY A 34 5.02 -13.91 -19.12
C GLY A 34 4.52 -12.63 -18.42
N GLY A 35 4.74 -12.50 -17.11
CA GLY A 35 4.42 -11.31 -16.34
C GLY A 35 5.36 -10.15 -16.66
N SER A 36 4.84 -8.93 -16.55
CA SER A 36 5.60 -7.68 -16.65
C SER A 36 5.04 -6.67 -15.65
N TRP A 37 5.88 -5.76 -15.19
CA TRP A 37 5.40 -4.58 -14.47
C TRP A 37 4.63 -3.69 -15.46
N PRO A 38 3.39 -3.26 -15.14
CA PRO A 38 2.66 -2.33 -15.98
C PRO A 38 3.47 -1.06 -16.17
N ALA A 39 3.69 -0.67 -17.44
CA ALA A 39 4.47 0.51 -17.79
C ALA A 39 3.85 1.79 -17.20
N THR A 40 2.52 1.85 -17.16
CA THR A 40 1.75 2.95 -16.57
C THR A 40 0.56 2.40 -15.81
N ILE A 41 0.29 2.95 -14.62
CA ILE A 41 -0.94 2.76 -13.86
C ILE A 41 -1.65 4.12 -13.79
N ALA A 42 -2.67 4.29 -14.63
CA ALA A 42 -3.39 5.55 -14.72
C ALA A 42 -4.17 5.88 -13.43
N SER A 43 -4.51 7.15 -13.25
CA SER A 43 -5.36 7.62 -12.15
C SER A 43 -6.72 6.88 -12.15
N GLY A 44 -7.15 6.44 -10.97
CA GLY A 44 -8.36 5.66 -10.75
C GLY A 44 -8.31 4.21 -11.25
N LYS A 45 -7.12 3.70 -11.62
CA LYS A 45 -6.95 2.32 -12.10
C LYS A 45 -6.27 1.42 -11.08
N SER A 46 -6.45 0.13 -11.27
CA SER A 46 -5.83 -0.92 -10.48
C SER A 46 -5.22 -1.96 -11.39
N GLU A 47 -4.02 -2.40 -11.05
CA GLU A 47 -3.31 -3.48 -11.74
C GLU A 47 -2.99 -4.60 -10.77
N ILE A 48 -2.95 -5.83 -11.27
CA ILE A 48 -2.60 -7.02 -10.50
C ILE A 48 -1.34 -7.63 -11.10
N ILE A 49 -0.30 -7.74 -10.28
CA ILE A 49 1.00 -8.27 -10.66
C ILE A 49 1.26 -9.54 -9.85
N GLU A 50 1.65 -10.61 -10.54
CA GLU A 50 2.01 -11.87 -9.89
C GLU A 50 3.53 -12.07 -9.94
N CYS A 51 4.13 -12.26 -8.77
CA CYS A 51 5.52 -12.61 -8.58
C CYS A 51 5.61 -13.99 -7.93
N CYS A 52 6.65 -14.77 -8.24
CA CYS A 52 6.85 -16.11 -7.73
C CYS A 52 8.33 -16.38 -7.41
N GLU A 53 8.60 -17.53 -6.82
CA GLU A 53 9.95 -18.06 -6.66
C GLU A 53 10.67 -18.20 -8.02
N LYS A 54 12.01 -18.13 -8.00
CA LYS A 54 12.84 -18.51 -9.14
C LYS A 54 12.69 -20.01 -9.39
N ASP A 55 12.91 -20.42 -10.63
CA ASP A 55 12.82 -21.84 -10.97
C ASP A 55 13.85 -22.64 -10.18
N TRP A 56 13.38 -23.74 -9.59
CA TRP A 56 14.21 -24.63 -8.75
C TRP A 56 14.78 -23.98 -7.48
N SER A 57 14.28 -22.80 -7.08
CA SER A 57 14.58 -22.17 -5.79
C SER A 57 13.60 -22.60 -4.71
N ALA A 58 14.11 -22.85 -3.50
CA ALA A 58 13.29 -23.02 -2.29
C ALA A 58 13.20 -21.72 -1.45
N VAL A 59 13.75 -20.62 -1.98
CA VAL A 59 13.68 -19.29 -1.39
C VAL A 59 12.45 -18.61 -1.95
N GLY A 60 11.64 -18.04 -1.05
CA GLY A 60 10.39 -17.32 -1.35
C GLY A 60 10.54 -16.14 -2.31
N CYS A 61 9.53 -15.26 -2.36
CA CYS A 61 9.47 -14.16 -3.33
C CYS A 61 9.45 -12.82 -2.61
N SER A 62 10.44 -11.96 -2.89
CA SER A 62 10.61 -10.68 -2.24
C SER A 62 11.39 -9.68 -3.07
N GLY A 63 11.00 -8.41 -2.97
CA GLY A 63 11.64 -7.35 -3.72
C GLY A 63 10.87 -6.04 -3.59
N TYR A 64 11.18 -5.13 -4.49
CA TYR A 64 10.48 -3.86 -4.61
C TYR A 64 10.38 -3.41 -6.06
N VAL A 65 9.38 -2.59 -6.34
CA VAL A 65 9.20 -1.89 -7.61
C VAL A 65 9.13 -0.39 -7.37
N ASN A 66 9.68 0.37 -8.31
CA ASN A 66 9.70 1.81 -8.31
C ASN A 66 8.83 2.35 -9.44
N TYR A 67 7.92 3.26 -9.09
CA TYR A 67 7.15 4.04 -10.02
C TYR A 67 7.48 5.52 -9.84
N SER A 68 7.59 6.27 -10.93
CA SER A 68 7.52 7.73 -10.85
C SER A 68 6.09 8.14 -10.56
N LEU A 69 5.91 9.03 -9.61
CA LEU A 69 4.64 9.62 -9.21
C LEU A 69 4.89 11.12 -8.99
N GLY A 70 4.34 11.95 -9.88
CA GLY A 70 4.70 13.36 -9.94
C GLY A 70 6.17 13.53 -10.30
N ASP A 71 6.87 14.37 -9.54
CA ASP A 71 8.30 14.69 -9.77
C ASP A 71 9.25 13.76 -8.99
N GLY A 72 8.75 12.68 -8.38
CA GLY A 72 9.56 11.77 -7.57
C GLY A 72 9.27 10.30 -7.82
N ILE A 73 9.93 9.45 -7.02
CA ILE A 73 9.82 7.99 -7.11
C ILE A 73 9.16 7.47 -5.83
N VAL A 74 8.08 6.72 -6.01
CA VAL A 74 7.48 5.88 -4.97
C VAL A 74 7.95 4.45 -5.13
N THR A 75 8.34 3.84 -4.01
CA THR A 75 8.80 2.46 -3.92
C THR A 75 7.76 1.61 -3.22
N LEU A 76 7.39 0.49 -3.83
CA LEU A 76 6.47 -0.51 -3.30
C LEU A 76 7.25 -1.79 -3.00
N ALA A 77 7.45 -2.10 -1.72
CA ALA A 77 8.26 -3.23 -1.27
C ALA A 77 7.36 -4.35 -0.73
N PHE A 78 7.70 -5.60 -1.05
CA PHE A 78 6.90 -6.78 -0.68
C PHE A 78 7.79 -7.98 -0.36
N SER A 79 7.33 -8.82 0.57
CA SER A 79 8.04 -10.05 0.93
C SER A 79 7.05 -11.17 1.25
N ASN A 80 7.32 -12.36 0.69
CA ASN A 80 6.71 -13.63 1.03
C ASN A 80 7.82 -14.68 1.21
N PRO A 81 8.46 -14.72 2.40
CA PRO A 81 9.55 -15.63 2.65
C PRO A 81 9.06 -17.07 2.84
N THR A 82 9.96 -18.03 2.67
CA THR A 82 9.68 -19.45 2.97
C THR A 82 9.41 -19.66 4.46
N ILE A 83 10.13 -18.91 5.31
CA ILE A 83 10.03 -18.93 6.77
C ILE A 83 9.95 -17.48 7.24
N GLY A 84 8.96 -17.17 8.08
CA GLY A 84 8.73 -15.84 8.63
C GLY A 84 7.37 -15.28 8.24
N GLU A 85 7.23 -13.97 8.41
CA GLU A 85 5.99 -13.25 8.11
C GLU A 85 6.06 -12.58 6.74
N ASN A 86 4.92 -12.53 6.04
CA ASN A 86 4.80 -11.73 4.84
C ASN A 86 4.80 -10.25 5.23
N LYS A 87 5.45 -9.43 4.40
CA LYS A 87 5.64 -8.00 4.64
C LYS A 87 5.26 -7.19 3.42
N LEU A 88 4.89 -5.94 3.66
CA LEU A 88 4.55 -4.95 2.66
C LEU A 88 5.03 -3.60 3.18
N GLY A 89 5.42 -2.69 2.30
CA GLY A 89 5.80 -1.34 2.68
C GLY A 89 5.79 -0.41 1.47
N VAL A 90 5.57 0.88 1.71
CA VAL A 90 5.50 1.90 0.68
C VAL A 90 6.18 3.17 1.17
N GLY A 91 6.93 3.84 0.31
CA GLY A 91 7.54 5.11 0.65
C GLY A 91 8.41 5.66 -0.46
N VAL A 92 9.30 6.59 -0.08
CA VAL A 92 10.31 7.18 -0.97
C VAL A 92 11.69 6.72 -0.49
N GLY A 93 12.54 6.25 -1.40
CA GLY A 93 13.92 5.88 -1.05
C GLY A 93 14.44 4.57 -1.63
N ASN A 94 13.75 3.95 -2.60
CA ASN A 94 14.21 2.72 -3.26
C ASN A 94 14.52 1.63 -2.21
N LYS A 95 15.76 1.16 -2.18
CA LYS A 95 16.24 0.15 -1.24
C LYS A 95 16.02 0.52 0.23
N GLN A 96 16.01 1.80 0.60
CA GLN A 96 15.73 2.20 1.98
C GLN A 96 14.34 1.77 2.45
N VAL A 97 13.33 1.86 1.57
CA VAL A 97 11.97 1.40 1.88
C VAL A 97 11.98 -0.12 2.09
N TRP A 98 12.67 -0.85 1.22
CA TRP A 98 12.85 -2.30 1.34
C TRP A 98 13.54 -2.70 2.65
N ASP A 99 14.61 -2.01 3.04
CA ASP A 99 15.38 -2.32 4.26
C ASP A 99 14.59 -2.08 5.54
N CYS A 100 13.55 -1.23 5.48
CA CYS A 100 12.72 -0.85 6.61
C CYS A 100 11.34 -1.53 6.65
N ILE A 101 11.04 -2.49 5.75
CA ILE A 101 9.71 -3.12 5.78
C ILE A 101 9.51 -3.99 7.03
N GLU A 102 8.34 -3.83 7.64
CA GLU A 102 7.96 -4.55 8.85
C GLU A 102 6.79 -5.52 8.62
N GLY A 103 6.66 -6.48 9.53
CA GLY A 103 5.49 -7.36 9.57
C GLY A 103 4.37 -6.67 10.34
N HIS A 104 3.30 -6.27 9.65
CA HIS A 104 2.14 -5.65 10.28
C HIS A 104 1.11 -6.68 10.78
N LYS A 105 1.55 -7.92 11.08
CA LYS A 105 0.70 -9.03 11.52
C LYS A 105 -0.51 -9.30 10.62
N TYR A 106 -0.38 -8.99 9.32
CA TYR A 106 -1.44 -9.08 8.31
C TYR A 106 -2.64 -8.14 8.53
N GLU A 107 -2.54 -7.23 9.50
CA GLU A 107 -3.52 -6.18 9.70
C GLU A 107 -3.34 -5.06 8.68
N PRO A 108 -4.43 -4.38 8.28
CA PRO A 108 -4.33 -3.16 7.47
C PRO A 108 -3.54 -2.06 8.17
N PHE A 109 -2.74 -1.32 7.40
CA PHE A 109 -1.97 -0.17 7.90
C PHE A 109 -1.86 0.92 6.82
N ILE A 110 -1.46 2.13 7.25
CA ILE A 110 -1.27 3.28 6.37
C ILE A 110 0.20 3.70 6.43
N GLU A 111 0.82 3.86 5.26
CA GLU A 111 2.10 4.56 5.12
C GLU A 111 1.83 5.99 4.64
N GLU A 112 2.56 6.94 5.21
CA GLU A 112 2.54 8.36 4.83
C GLU A 112 3.92 8.74 4.30
N PHE A 113 3.96 9.40 3.14
CA PHE A 113 5.19 9.89 2.55
C PHE A 113 4.96 11.16 1.73
N GLU A 114 6.04 11.87 1.43
CA GLU A 114 6.00 13.15 0.70
C GLU A 114 6.85 13.07 -0.56
N ILE A 115 6.31 13.55 -1.67
CA ILE A 115 7.03 13.78 -2.93
C ILE A 115 6.90 15.26 -3.28
N GLY A 116 8.02 15.98 -3.27
CA GLY A 116 8.03 17.43 -3.38
C GLY A 116 7.27 18.06 -2.21
N SER A 117 6.25 18.87 -2.49
CA SER A 117 5.37 19.48 -1.47
C SER A 117 4.06 18.72 -1.26
N GLN A 118 3.85 17.60 -1.95
CA GLN A 118 2.61 16.84 -1.89
C GLN A 118 2.77 15.65 -0.96
N ARG A 119 1.81 15.51 -0.04
CA ARG A 119 1.68 14.36 0.85
C ARG A 119 0.79 13.30 0.22
N TYR A 120 1.23 12.05 0.33
CA TYR A 120 0.56 10.85 -0.17
C TYR A 120 0.35 9.84 0.97
N PHE A 121 -0.67 9.01 0.79
CA PHE A 121 -1.00 7.91 1.69
C PHE A 121 -1.12 6.61 0.91
N ALA A 122 -0.57 5.54 1.46
CA ALA A 122 -0.73 4.19 0.94
C ALA A 122 -1.46 3.32 1.96
N ALA A 123 -2.68 2.90 1.63
CA ALA A 123 -3.38 1.87 2.38
C ALA A 123 -2.85 0.50 1.98
N CYS A 124 -2.30 -0.22 2.95
CA CYS A 124 -1.53 -1.43 2.73
C CYS A 124 -2.16 -2.60 3.49
N GLN A 125 -2.20 -3.77 2.85
CA GLN A 125 -2.59 -5.03 3.49
C GLN A 125 -1.90 -6.20 2.79
N CYS A 126 -1.53 -7.23 3.55
CA CYS A 126 -1.04 -8.49 3.00
C CYS A 126 -1.64 -9.67 3.78
N THR A 127 -1.70 -10.85 3.17
CA THR A 127 -2.17 -12.08 3.83
C THR A 127 -1.00 -12.96 4.22
N GLY A 128 -1.15 -13.75 5.29
CA GLY A 128 -0.22 -14.82 5.62
C GLY A 128 -0.29 -16.01 4.65
N GLY A 129 0.66 -16.93 4.81
CA GLY A 129 0.72 -18.18 4.06
C GLY A 129 1.49 -18.08 2.74
N LYS A 130 1.49 -19.19 2.00
CA LYS A 130 2.27 -19.38 0.77
C LYS A 130 1.85 -18.47 -0.38
N ILE A 131 0.58 -18.09 -0.44
CA ILE A 131 0.07 -17.11 -1.40
C ILE A 131 -0.19 -15.82 -0.64
N ASN A 132 0.71 -14.85 -0.81
CA ASN A 132 0.57 -13.52 -0.26
C ASN A 132 -0.31 -12.68 -1.20
N ASN A 133 -1.55 -12.42 -0.81
CA ASN A 133 -2.40 -11.44 -1.49
C ASN A 133 -2.12 -10.08 -0.86
N ALA A 134 -1.29 -9.29 -1.53
CA ALA A 134 -0.89 -7.96 -1.09
C ALA A 134 -1.67 -6.90 -1.87
N SER A 135 -2.12 -5.86 -1.19
CA SER A 135 -2.81 -4.73 -1.80
C SER A 135 -2.23 -3.41 -1.30
N ILE A 136 -1.99 -2.50 -2.24
CA ILE A 136 -1.56 -1.14 -1.99
C ILE A 136 -2.53 -0.22 -2.72
N ALA A 137 -3.13 0.73 -2.02
CA ALA A 137 -3.94 1.78 -2.62
C ALA A 137 -3.36 3.17 -2.27
N LEU A 138 -2.86 3.85 -3.29
CA LEU A 138 -2.25 5.17 -3.19
C LEU A 138 -3.30 6.26 -3.33
N SER A 139 -3.21 7.30 -2.50
CA SER A 139 -4.09 8.46 -2.53
C SER A 139 -3.35 9.74 -2.12
N VAL A 140 -3.89 10.89 -2.51
CA VAL A 140 -3.45 12.20 -2.01
C VAL A 140 -4.42 12.69 -0.93
N LEU A 141 -3.95 13.53 -0.01
CA LEU A 141 -4.88 14.28 0.85
C LEU A 141 -5.73 15.19 -0.04
N ALA A 142 -7.00 14.84 -0.27
CA ALA A 142 -7.95 15.82 -0.77
C ALA A 142 -8.25 16.78 0.39
N ILE A 143 -7.79 18.03 0.29
CA ILE A 143 -8.43 19.13 1.04
C ILE A 143 -9.83 19.24 0.44
N LEU A 144 -10.81 18.54 1.03
CA LEU A 144 -12.20 18.81 0.70
C LEU A 144 -12.50 20.25 1.15
N PRO A 145 -13.15 21.09 0.31
CA PRO A 145 -13.60 22.39 0.78
C PRO A 145 -14.47 22.17 2.01
N TYR A 146 -14.10 22.81 3.12
CA TYR A 146 -14.83 22.73 4.38
C TYR A 146 -16.30 23.11 4.13
N ASN A 147 -17.18 22.12 4.17
CA ASN A 147 -18.62 22.31 4.08
C ASN A 147 -19.20 22.19 5.49
N PRO A 148 -19.57 23.30 6.16
CA PRO A 148 -20.10 23.26 7.53
C PRO A 148 -21.47 22.55 7.62
N ASN A 149 -22.11 22.25 6.48
CA ASN A 149 -23.39 21.55 6.40
C ASN A 149 -23.25 20.08 5.96
N ALA A 150 -22.02 19.60 5.70
CA ALA A 150 -21.80 18.18 5.45
C ALA A 150 -21.82 17.44 6.79
N THR A 151 -22.89 16.70 7.06
CA THR A 151 -22.94 15.72 8.14
C THR A 151 -21.78 14.74 7.99
N MET A 152 -20.77 14.85 8.86
CA MET A 152 -19.62 13.95 9.05
C MET A 152 -19.50 12.74 8.09
N GLU A 153 -19.14 13.00 6.83
CA GLU A 153 -18.68 11.97 5.89
C GLU A 153 -17.16 11.99 5.72
N PHE A 154 -16.44 12.53 6.72
CA PHE A 154 -14.98 12.60 6.74
C PHE A 154 -14.26 11.24 6.90
N ASN A 155 -14.98 10.12 6.83
CA ASN A 155 -14.42 8.77 6.91
C ASN A 155 -14.56 7.94 5.62
N VAL A 156 -15.23 8.45 4.57
CA VAL A 156 -15.69 7.58 3.48
C VAL A 156 -14.57 7.15 2.53
N ILE A 157 -13.53 7.95 2.32
CA ILE A 157 -12.45 7.60 1.37
C ILE A 157 -11.44 6.62 1.99
N GLN A 158 -11.09 6.77 3.27
CA GLN A 158 -10.18 5.81 3.93
C GLN A 158 -10.86 4.46 4.18
N TYR A 159 -12.17 4.40 4.44
CA TYR A 159 -12.86 3.12 4.68
C TYR A 159 -13.32 2.40 3.40
N ASN A 160 -13.62 3.10 2.31
CA ASN A 160 -14.06 2.45 1.06
C ASN A 160 -12.95 1.63 0.37
N VAL A 161 -11.68 1.92 0.66
CA VAL A 161 -10.55 1.11 0.18
C VAL A 161 -10.52 -0.28 0.84
N PHE A 162 -11.10 -0.43 2.04
CA PHE A 162 -11.09 -1.68 2.80
C PHE A 162 -12.38 -2.52 2.66
N ALA A 163 -13.38 -2.06 1.91
CA ALA A 163 -14.64 -2.79 1.74
C ALA A 163 -14.53 -3.82 0.60
N ARG A 164 -14.50 -5.11 0.93
CA ARG A 164 -14.67 -6.21 -0.05
C ARG A 164 -16.03 -6.06 -0.75
N PRO A 165 -16.12 -6.15 -2.09
CA PRO A 165 -17.37 -5.95 -2.84
C PRO A 165 -18.46 -6.98 -2.50
N ASP A 166 -18.10 -8.09 -1.87
CA ASP A 166 -18.94 -9.24 -1.58
C ASP A 166 -19.43 -9.33 -0.12
N LYS A 167 -18.95 -8.48 0.80
CA LYS A 167 -19.45 -8.40 2.19
C LYS A 167 -19.32 -7.00 2.80
N PRO A 168 -20.30 -6.10 2.62
CA PRO A 168 -20.34 -4.83 3.34
C PRO A 168 -20.81 -5.09 4.79
N LYS A 169 -19.92 -5.61 5.64
CA LYS A 169 -20.12 -5.50 7.09
C LYS A 169 -19.39 -4.24 7.54
N LEU A 170 -20.18 -3.20 7.81
CA LEU A 170 -19.78 -2.08 8.67
C LEU A 170 -19.21 -2.68 9.97
N LEU A 171 -17.89 -2.69 10.11
CA LEU A 171 -17.26 -2.93 11.40
C LEU A 171 -17.71 -1.78 12.31
N GLY A 172 -18.59 -2.13 13.24
CA GLY A 172 -19.20 -1.20 14.18
C GLY A 172 -18.15 -0.50 15.03
N TYR A 173 -18.31 0.82 15.12
CA TYR A 173 -18.04 1.66 16.30
C TYR A 173 -17.51 0.96 17.56
N GLU A 174 -16.18 0.82 17.68
CA GLU A 174 -15.51 0.59 18.98
C GLU A 174 -14.31 1.53 19.22
N GLY A 175 -14.25 2.68 18.53
CA GLY A 175 -13.10 3.61 18.61
C GLY A 175 -13.35 4.97 19.28
N LYS A 176 -14.49 5.18 19.97
CA LYS A 176 -14.87 6.54 20.45
C LYS A 176 -13.83 7.19 21.37
N GLU A 177 -13.11 6.42 22.19
CA GLU A 177 -12.08 6.97 23.08
C GLU A 177 -10.77 7.31 22.36
N GLU A 178 -10.32 6.47 21.43
CA GLU A 178 -9.12 6.72 20.61
C GLU A 178 -9.35 7.91 19.67
N HIS A 179 -10.56 8.04 19.11
CA HIS A 179 -10.97 9.18 18.29
C HIS A 179 -10.97 10.49 19.09
N GLN A 180 -11.47 10.49 20.33
CA GLN A 180 -11.42 11.66 21.24
C GLN A 180 -9.98 12.04 21.61
N LYS A 181 -9.09 11.06 21.82
CA LYS A 181 -7.66 11.32 22.09
C LYS A 181 -6.95 11.90 20.87
N PHE A 182 -7.24 11.40 19.67
CA PHE A 182 -6.69 11.92 18.42
C PHE A 182 -7.15 13.36 18.15
N LEU A 183 -8.44 13.65 18.32
CA LEU A 183 -8.99 15.01 18.17
C LEU A 183 -8.41 16.01 19.18
N LYS A 184 -8.19 15.60 20.44
CA LYS A 184 -7.51 16.44 21.45
C LYS A 184 -6.05 16.73 21.09
N ARG A 185 -5.33 15.77 20.50
CA ARG A 185 -3.94 15.98 20.05
C ARG A 185 -3.87 16.97 18.88
N LEU A 186 -4.80 16.87 17.93
CA LEU A 186 -4.91 17.80 16.79
C LEU A 186 -5.23 19.24 17.24
N HIS A 187 -6.18 19.41 18.17
CA HIS A 187 -6.57 20.73 18.67
C HIS A 187 -5.43 21.44 19.44
N ASN A 188 -4.63 20.68 20.20
CA ASN A 188 -3.48 21.24 20.92
C ASN A 188 -2.28 21.56 20.01
N SER A 189 -2.17 20.89 18.85
CA SER A 189 -1.12 21.17 17.86
C SER A 189 -1.41 22.40 17.01
N THR A 190 -2.66 22.88 16.99
CA THR A 190 -3.07 24.09 16.23
C THR A 190 -3.07 25.38 17.07
N MET A 191 -2.91 25.29 18.40
CA MET A 191 -2.84 26.46 19.29
C MET A 191 -1.42 26.91 19.65
N VAL A 192 -0.38 26.30 19.08
CA VAL A 192 1.01 26.78 19.21
C VAL A 192 1.51 27.28 17.86
N ARG A 193 0.90 28.36 17.38
CA ARG A 193 1.50 29.36 16.49
C ARG A 193 0.87 30.71 16.76
#